data_AF-A0A920DT40-F1
#
_entry.id   AF-A0A920DT40-F1
#
_cell.length_a   1.000
_cell.length_b   1.000
_cell.length_c   1.000
_cell.angle_alpha   90.00
_cell.angle_beta   90.00
_cell.angle_gamma   90.00
#
_symmetry.space_group_name_H-M   'P 1'
#
loop_
_entity.id
_entity.type
_entity.pdbx_description
1 polymer ?
#
loop_
_entity_poly.entity_id
_entity_poly.type
_entity_poly.pdbx_seq_one_letter_code
_entity_poly.pdbx_strand_id
1 'polypeptide(L)'
;MNTFTNMALLEKLAMIKLRFDDVAQQIIEPEVIADMKRYVKLNKEYKDLIPIVDAYKAYKTVCDNIDESNEILESEDDPEMKEMARMELDEAVPRKAEMEECIKVLLIPKDPEDSKNAVVEIRAGAGGDEASIFAGDLYRMYTRYCE
;
A
#
# COMPACT_ATOMS: atom_id res chain seq x y z
N MET A 1 -17.10 2.95 -10.20
CA MET A 1 -16.56 3.87 -9.17
C MET A 1 -15.04 3.88 -9.36
N ASN A 2 -14.46 5.02 -9.73
CA ASN A 2 -13.04 5.38 -9.55
C ASN A 2 -11.91 4.73 -10.41
N THR A 3 -12.05 4.68 -11.74
CA THR A 3 -10.89 4.48 -12.64
C THR A 3 -9.83 5.60 -12.52
N PHE A 4 -10.23 6.83 -12.16
CA PHE A 4 -9.34 7.97 -11.99
C PHE A 4 -8.40 7.89 -10.77
N THR A 5 -8.76 7.20 -9.68
CA THR A 5 -7.84 6.97 -8.55
C THR A 5 -6.87 5.82 -8.78
N ASN A 6 -7.22 4.85 -9.64
CA ASN A 6 -6.39 3.65 -9.85
C ASN A 6 -5.17 3.95 -10.73
N MET A 7 -5.36 4.73 -11.80
CA MET A 7 -4.24 5.29 -12.58
C MET A 7 -3.31 6.13 -11.69
N ALA A 8 -3.88 6.97 -10.82
CA ALA A 8 -3.10 7.80 -9.91
C ALA A 8 -2.25 7.00 -8.90
N LEU A 9 -2.71 5.84 -8.43
CA LEU A 9 -1.94 5.00 -7.50
C LEU A 9 -0.75 4.30 -8.19
N LEU A 10 -0.97 3.69 -9.36
CA LEU A 10 0.11 3.06 -10.13
C LEU A 10 1.18 4.08 -10.52
N GLU A 11 0.79 5.27 -10.97
CA GLU A 11 1.71 6.36 -11.29
C GLU A 11 2.54 6.78 -10.07
N LYS A 12 1.90 6.95 -8.91
CA LYS A 12 2.60 7.30 -7.67
C LYS A 12 3.61 6.22 -7.27
N LEU A 13 3.24 4.95 -7.35
CA LEU A 13 4.14 3.83 -7.06
C LEU A 13 5.29 3.72 -8.07
N ALA A 14 5.02 4.01 -9.35
CA ALA A 14 6.04 4.05 -10.38
C ALA A 14 7.10 5.15 -10.11
N MET A 15 6.68 6.33 -9.61
CA MET A 15 7.62 7.37 -9.18
C MET A 15 8.50 6.91 -8.01
N ILE A 16 7.94 6.16 -7.07
CA ILE A 16 8.69 5.59 -5.95
C ILE A 16 9.68 4.52 -6.44
N LYS A 17 9.27 3.68 -7.41
CA LYS A 17 10.14 2.72 -8.06
C LYS A 17 11.31 3.39 -8.77
N LEU A 18 11.07 4.51 -9.46
CA LEU A 18 12.11 5.29 -10.11
C LEU A 18 13.12 5.84 -9.08
N ARG A 19 12.64 6.33 -7.94
CA ARG A 19 13.52 6.74 -6.84
C ARG A 19 14.32 5.57 -6.27
N PHE A 20 13.70 4.40 -6.11
CA PHE A 20 14.38 3.20 -5.65
C PHE A 20 15.53 2.82 -6.59
N ASP A 21 15.31 2.87 -7.91
CA ASP A 21 16.34 2.55 -8.90
C ASP A 21 17.49 3.57 -8.90
N ASP A 22 17.15 4.86 -8.79
CA ASP A 22 18.12 5.95 -8.65
C ASP A 22 18.99 5.78 -7.39
N VAL A 23 18.37 5.48 -6.24
CA VAL A 23 19.10 5.20 -4.99
C VAL A 23 19.99 3.95 -5.14
N ALA A 24 19.51 2.90 -5.80
CA ALA A 24 20.29 1.69 -6.04
C ALA A 24 21.56 1.98 -6.87
N GLN A 25 21.44 2.85 -7.88
CA GLN A 25 22.58 3.31 -8.68
C GLN A 25 23.54 4.16 -7.87
N GLN A 26 23.04 5.10 -7.07
CA GLN A 26 23.89 5.97 -6.24
C GLN A 26 24.70 5.18 -5.19
N ILE A 27 24.14 4.13 -4.61
CA ILE A 27 24.82 3.32 -3.57
C ILE A 27 26.13 2.70 -4.08
N ILE A 28 26.21 2.36 -5.37
CA ILE A 28 27.38 1.72 -5.97
C ILE A 28 28.41 2.72 -6.51
N GLU A 29 28.12 4.03 -6.46
CA GLU A 29 29.04 5.07 -6.92
C GLU A 29 30.26 5.18 -5.98
N PRO A 30 31.51 5.20 -6.51
CA PRO A 30 32.71 5.28 -5.68
C PRO A 30 32.75 6.50 -4.74
N GLU A 31 32.21 7.63 -5.18
CA GLU A 31 32.13 8.87 -4.39
C GLU A 31 31.19 8.72 -3.18
N VAL A 32 30.10 7.96 -3.34
CA VAL A 32 29.16 7.66 -2.25
C VAL A 32 29.76 6.63 -1.30
N ILE A 33 30.41 5.59 -1.82
CA ILE A 33 31.07 4.57 -0.99
C ILE A 33 32.18 5.19 -0.13
N ALA A 34 32.91 6.17 -0.65
CA ALA A 34 33.92 6.91 0.09
C ALA A 34 33.35 7.83 1.19
N ASP A 35 32.10 8.28 1.06
CA ASP A 35 31.37 9.04 2.08
C ASP A 35 30.43 8.15 2.90
N MET A 36 30.96 7.62 4.02
CA MET A 36 30.23 6.71 4.90
C MET A 36 28.88 7.29 5.40
N LYS A 37 28.75 8.61 5.57
CA LYS A 37 27.48 9.21 6.01
C LYS A 37 26.44 9.16 4.90
N ARG A 38 26.81 9.51 3.67
CA ARG A 38 25.91 9.38 2.50
C ARG A 38 25.55 7.92 2.23
N TYR A 39 26.53 7.03 2.30
CA TYR A 39 26.32 5.60 2.08
C TYR A 39 25.29 5.00 3.05
N VAL A 40 25.39 5.29 4.36
CA VAL A 40 24.43 4.80 5.37
C VAL A 40 23.03 5.36 5.12
N LYS A 41 22.92 6.65 4.77
CA LYS A 41 21.63 7.30 4.49
C LYS A 41 20.95 6.66 3.28
N LEU A 42 21.66 6.49 2.17
CA LEU A 42 21.12 5.89 0.95
C LEU A 42 20.75 4.42 1.15
N ASN A 43 21.57 3.65 1.87
CA ASN A 43 21.22 2.26 2.20
C ASN A 43 19.96 2.15 3.06
N LYS A 44 19.76 3.09 4.00
CA LYS A 44 18.53 3.13 4.80
C LYS A 44 17.32 3.43 3.91
N GLU A 45 17.42 4.46 3.07
CA GLU A 45 16.37 4.83 2.11
C GLU A 45 16.04 3.66 1.17
N TYR A 46 17.05 3.02 0.58
CA TYR A 46 16.88 1.84 -0.26
C TYR A 46 16.09 0.74 0.46
N LYS A 47 16.47 0.40 1.69
CA LYS A 47 15.77 -0.62 2.50
C LYS A 47 14.33 -0.21 2.84
N ASP A 48 14.09 1.05 3.14
CA ASP A 48 12.74 1.56 3.42
C ASP A 48 11.84 1.52 2.18
N LEU A 49 12.41 1.64 0.97
CA LEU A 49 11.68 1.59 -0.29
C LEU A 49 11.37 0.18 -0.80
N ILE A 50 12.15 -0.85 -0.42
CA ILE A 50 11.93 -2.27 -0.80
C ILE A 50 10.45 -2.71 -0.65
N PRO A 51 9.82 -2.60 0.54
CA PRO A 51 8.46 -3.11 0.72
C PRO A 51 7.43 -2.41 -0.18
N ILE A 52 7.63 -1.12 -0.48
CA ILE A 52 6.75 -0.36 -1.37
C ILE A 52 6.93 -0.82 -2.82
N VAL A 53 8.18 -1.06 -3.23
CA VAL A 53 8.51 -1.54 -4.58
C VAL A 53 8.01 -2.95 -4.83
N ASP A 54 8.10 -3.83 -3.84
CA ASP A 54 7.60 -5.21 -3.97
C ASP A 54 6.06 -5.22 -4.04
N ALA A 55 5.40 -4.39 -3.23
CA ALA A 55 3.95 -4.18 -3.32
C ALA A 55 3.54 -3.60 -4.68
N TYR A 56 4.31 -2.64 -5.22
CA TYR A 56 4.10 -2.10 -6.56
C TYR A 56 4.18 -3.17 -7.65
N LYS A 57 5.22 -4.02 -7.65
CA LYS A 57 5.37 -5.08 -8.66
C LYS A 57 4.18 -6.03 -8.63
N ALA A 58 3.80 -6.50 -7.44
CA ALA A 58 2.67 -7.41 -7.28
C ALA A 58 1.35 -6.75 -7.72
N TYR A 59 1.13 -5.50 -7.34
CA TYR A 59 -0.08 -4.76 -7.70
C TYR A 59 -0.17 -4.49 -9.20
N LYS A 60 0.96 -4.14 -9.84
CA LYS A 60 1.04 -3.96 -11.28
C LYS A 60 0.68 -5.26 -12.00
N THR A 61 1.22 -6.40 -11.60
CA THR A 61 0.86 -7.70 -12.20
C THR A 61 -0.63 -7.98 -12.08
N VAL A 62 -1.26 -7.73 -10.93
CA VAL A 62 -2.72 -7.93 -10.79
C VAL A 62 -3.51 -6.98 -11.70
N CYS A 63 -3.06 -5.73 -11.86
CA CYS A 63 -3.70 -4.79 -12.78
C CYS A 63 -3.53 -5.23 -14.24
N ASP A 64 -2.32 -5.63 -14.64
CA ASP A 64 -2.03 -6.13 -15.99
C ASP A 64 -2.92 -7.35 -16.30
N ASN A 65 -3.02 -8.32 -15.38
CA ASN A 65 -3.88 -9.51 -15.56
C ASN A 65 -5.37 -9.14 -15.70
N ILE A 66 -5.86 -8.16 -14.94
CA ILE A 66 -7.24 -7.66 -15.07
C ILE A 66 -7.46 -7.03 -16.44
N ASP A 67 -6.50 -6.23 -16.91
CA ASP A 67 -6.59 -5.58 -18.22
C ASP A 67 -6.57 -6.64 -19.34
N GLU A 68 -5.69 -7.64 -19.27
CA GLU A 68 -5.65 -8.79 -20.20
C GLU A 68 -6.96 -9.59 -20.19
N SER A 69 -7.52 -9.90 -19.01
CA SER A 69 -8.81 -10.59 -18.91
C SER A 69 -9.96 -9.78 -19.51
N ASN A 70 -9.97 -8.46 -19.32
CA ASN A 70 -10.98 -7.60 -19.94
C ASN A 70 -10.81 -7.56 -21.46
N GLU A 71 -9.58 -7.52 -21.98
CA GLU A 71 -9.31 -7.57 -23.41
C GLU A 71 -9.88 -8.86 -24.02
N ILE A 72 -9.64 -10.03 -23.39
CA ILE A 72 -10.20 -11.32 -23.82
C ILE A 72 -11.75 -11.27 -23.89
N LEU A 73 -12.40 -10.66 -22.88
CA LEU A 73 -13.86 -10.55 -22.86
C LEU A 73 -14.41 -9.68 -23.99
N GLU A 74 -13.64 -8.68 -24.43
CA GLU A 74 -14.00 -7.74 -25.50
C GLU A 74 -13.65 -8.27 -26.90
N SER A 75 -12.53 -8.95 -27.06
CA SER A 75 -11.96 -9.31 -28.37
C SER A 75 -12.23 -10.74 -28.83
N GLU A 76 -12.40 -11.69 -27.91
CA GLU A 76 -12.65 -13.09 -28.26
C GLU A 76 -14.14 -13.38 -28.38
N ASP A 77 -14.51 -14.45 -29.07
CA ASP A 77 -15.91 -14.93 -29.18
C ASP A 77 -16.12 -16.32 -28.59
N ASP A 78 -15.04 -17.05 -28.28
CA ASP A 78 -15.10 -18.38 -27.70
C ASP A 78 -15.70 -18.34 -26.28
N PRO A 79 -16.85 -18.99 -26.04
CA PRO A 79 -17.48 -19.03 -24.72
C PRO A 79 -16.58 -19.61 -23.62
N GLU A 80 -15.70 -20.55 -23.93
CA GLU A 80 -14.80 -21.17 -22.94
C GLU A 80 -13.72 -20.18 -22.49
N MET A 81 -13.12 -19.45 -23.42
CA MET A 81 -12.16 -18.39 -23.09
C MET A 81 -12.82 -17.25 -22.30
N LYS A 82 -14.05 -16.85 -22.67
CA LYS A 82 -14.78 -15.83 -21.92
C LYS A 82 -15.09 -16.26 -20.49
N GLU A 83 -15.44 -17.52 -20.28
CA GLU A 83 -15.69 -18.02 -18.92
C GLU A 83 -14.41 -18.02 -18.08
N MET A 84 -13.28 -18.44 -18.66
CA MET A 84 -11.98 -18.40 -17.99
C MET A 84 -11.60 -16.97 -17.58
N ALA A 85 -11.74 -16.00 -18.49
CA ALA A 85 -11.46 -14.60 -18.19
C ALA A 85 -12.39 -14.01 -17.10
N ARG A 86 -13.67 -14.42 -17.03
CA ARG A 86 -14.57 -14.02 -15.93
C ARG A 86 -14.09 -14.57 -14.59
N MET A 87 -13.70 -15.84 -14.53
CA MET A 87 -13.19 -16.46 -13.31
C MET A 87 -11.92 -15.76 -12.81
N GLU A 88 -11.00 -15.42 -13.73
CA GLU A 88 -9.80 -14.65 -13.37
C GLU A 88 -10.13 -13.27 -12.81
N LEU A 89 -11.09 -12.56 -13.40
CA LEU A 89 -11.55 -11.26 -12.88
C LEU A 89 -12.21 -11.39 -11.50
N ASP A 90 -13.02 -12.42 -11.28
CA ASP A 90 -13.70 -12.67 -10.01
C ASP A 90 -12.70 -12.89 -8.85
N GLU A 91 -11.51 -13.42 -9.13
CA GLU A 91 -10.43 -13.54 -8.15
C GLU A 91 -9.53 -12.30 -8.07
N ALA A 92 -9.18 -11.71 -9.22
CA ALA A 92 -8.20 -10.63 -9.30
C ALA A 92 -8.75 -9.30 -8.77
N VAL A 93 -10.02 -8.99 -9.03
CA VAL A 93 -10.62 -7.69 -8.63
C VAL A 93 -10.71 -7.54 -7.09
N PRO A 94 -11.20 -8.52 -6.31
CA PRO A 94 -11.18 -8.43 -4.85
C PRO A 94 -9.76 -8.32 -4.30
N ARG A 95 -8.84 -9.15 -4.82
CA ARG A 95 -7.43 -9.12 -4.42
C ARG A 95 -6.79 -7.77 -4.70
N LYS A 96 -7.09 -7.14 -5.84
CA LYS A 96 -6.65 -5.79 -6.17
C LYS A 96 -7.10 -4.79 -5.09
N ALA A 97 -8.36 -4.82 -4.68
CA ALA A 97 -8.89 -3.91 -3.67
C ALA A 97 -8.21 -4.09 -2.30
N GLU A 98 -7.96 -5.33 -1.88
CA GLU A 98 -7.21 -5.62 -0.65
C GLU A 98 -5.78 -5.09 -0.72
N MET A 99 -5.11 -5.26 -1.86
CA MET A 99 -3.76 -4.75 -2.07
C MET A 99 -3.71 -3.23 -2.05
N GLU A 100 -4.72 -2.55 -2.58
CA GLU A 100 -4.81 -1.08 -2.55
C GLU A 100 -4.85 -0.55 -1.11
N GLU A 101 -5.61 -1.18 -0.22
CA GLU A 101 -5.65 -0.79 1.18
C GLU A 101 -4.31 -1.03 1.89
N CYS A 102 -3.70 -2.20 1.68
CA CYS A 102 -2.36 -2.48 2.19
C CYS A 102 -1.32 -1.47 1.70
N ILE A 103 -1.36 -1.11 0.41
CA ILE A 103 -0.45 -0.14 -0.18
C ILE A 103 -0.67 1.26 0.39
N LYS A 104 -1.93 1.69 0.59
CA LYS A 104 -2.23 2.99 1.22
C LYS A 104 -1.57 3.10 2.60
N VAL A 105 -1.60 2.02 3.38
CA VAL A 105 -0.92 1.96 4.69
C VAL A 105 0.60 2.03 4.52
N LEU A 106 1.19 1.30 3.56
CA LEU A 106 2.63 1.37 3.28
C LEU A 106 3.12 2.76 2.84
N LEU A 107 2.24 3.56 2.23
CA LEU A 107 2.55 4.92 1.78
C LEU A 107 2.42 5.97 2.88
N ILE A 108 2.00 5.59 4.08
CA ILE A 108 2.02 6.49 5.24
C ILE A 108 3.48 6.77 5.58
N PRO A 109 3.92 8.04 5.58
CA PRO A 109 5.28 8.38 5.98
C PRO A 109 5.54 7.84 7.38
N LYS A 110 6.61 7.05 7.54
CA LYS A 110 7.03 6.59 8.87
C LYS A 110 7.38 7.81 9.72
N ASP A 111 6.64 8.02 10.80
CA ASP A 111 6.99 8.98 11.82
C ASP A 111 8.15 8.39 12.66
N PRO A 112 9.21 9.15 12.96
CA PRO A 112 10.24 8.73 13.91
C PRO A 112 9.67 8.21 15.24
N GLU A 113 8.50 8.71 15.64
CA GLU A 113 7.79 8.36 16.86
C GLU A 113 6.89 7.12 16.72
N ASP A 114 6.64 6.59 15.51
CA ASP A 114 5.78 5.40 15.28
C ASP A 114 6.27 4.15 16.04
N SER A 115 7.56 4.09 16.34
CA SER A 115 8.18 2.98 17.07
C SER A 115 8.04 3.08 18.60
N LYS A 116 7.46 4.17 19.12
CA LYS A 116 7.32 4.42 20.56
C LYS A 116 5.94 4.03 21.06
N ASN A 117 5.85 3.77 22.36
CA ASN A 117 4.57 3.54 23.01
C ASN A 117 3.71 4.80 22.95
N ALA A 118 2.42 4.63 22.62
CA ALA A 118 1.44 5.71 22.67
C ALA A 118 0.62 5.65 23.97
N VAL A 119 0.20 6.83 24.45
CA VAL A 119 -0.81 6.95 25.50
C VAL A 119 -2.11 7.38 24.84
N VAL A 120 -3.16 6.57 24.97
CA VAL A 120 -4.48 6.86 24.42
C VAL A 120 -5.36 7.42 25.53
N GLU A 121 -5.80 8.67 25.37
CA GLU A 121 -6.75 9.31 26.28
C GLU A 121 -8.13 9.41 25.63
N ILE A 122 -9.14 8.77 26.22
CA ILE A 122 -10.52 8.76 25.72
C ILE A 122 -11.36 9.66 26.63
N ARG A 123 -11.96 10.70 26.06
CA ARG A 123 -12.82 11.67 26.77
C ARG A 123 -14.21 11.72 26.15
N ALA A 124 -15.24 11.84 26.98
CA ALA A 124 -16.60 12.08 26.49
C ALA A 124 -16.70 13.46 25.83
N GLY A 125 -17.36 13.52 24.67
CA GLY A 125 -17.65 14.75 23.95
C GLY A 125 -18.99 15.38 24.35
N ALA A 126 -19.60 16.14 23.44
CA ALA A 126 -20.97 16.61 23.60
C ALA A 126 -21.97 15.45 23.47
N GLY A 127 -23.09 15.51 24.21
CA GLY A 127 -24.10 14.44 24.21
C GLY A 127 -24.24 13.71 25.56
N GLY A 128 -23.79 14.31 26.66
CA GLY A 128 -24.15 13.88 28.02
C GLY A 128 -23.81 12.43 28.35
N ASP A 129 -24.82 11.69 28.81
CA ASP A 129 -24.67 10.31 29.28
C ASP A 129 -24.32 9.36 28.12
N GLU A 130 -24.92 9.57 26.94
CA GLU A 130 -24.63 8.77 25.75
C GLU A 130 -23.15 8.91 25.31
N ALA A 131 -22.60 10.12 25.40
CA ALA A 131 -21.19 10.36 25.09
C ALA A 131 -20.24 9.65 26.09
N SER A 132 -20.64 9.54 27.36
CA SER A 132 -19.88 8.84 28.39
C SER A 132 -19.92 7.31 28.21
N ILE A 133 -21.09 6.77 27.82
CA ILE A 133 -21.24 5.36 27.47
C ILE A 133 -20.36 5.01 26.27
N PHE A 134 -20.40 5.82 25.21
CA PHE A 134 -19.61 5.60 24.00
C PHE A 134 -18.10 5.67 24.26
N ALA A 135 -17.63 6.58 25.11
CA ALA A 135 -16.24 6.61 25.54
C ALA A 135 -15.83 5.30 26.24
N GLY A 136 -16.72 4.72 27.06
CA GLY A 136 -16.52 3.40 27.64
C GLY A 136 -16.49 2.25 26.62
N ASP A 137 -17.31 2.33 25.57
CA ASP A 137 -17.29 1.36 24.46
C ASP A 137 -15.97 1.41 23.67
N LEU A 138 -15.48 2.61 23.35
CA LEU A 138 -14.17 2.78 22.71
C LEU A 138 -13.04 2.23 23.58
N TYR A 139 -13.07 2.48 24.89
CA TYR A 139 -12.09 1.91 25.81
C TYR A 139 -12.08 0.38 25.75
N ARG A 140 -13.27 -0.26 25.80
CA ARG A 140 -13.39 -1.71 25.70
C ARG A 140 -12.90 -2.25 24.35
N MET A 141 -13.22 -1.56 23.27
CA MET A 141 -12.80 -1.92 21.92
C MET A 141 -11.28 -1.89 21.79
N TYR A 142 -10.63 -0.79 22.19
CA TYR A 142 -9.17 -0.66 22.10
C TYR A 142 -8.45 -1.62 23.07
N THR A 143 -8.99 -1.83 24.27
CA THR A 143 -8.42 -2.81 25.22
C THR A 143 -8.38 -4.20 24.61
N ARG A 144 -9.49 -4.66 24.02
CA ARG A 144 -9.56 -5.98 23.36
C ARG A 144 -8.69 -6.11 22.11
N TYR A 145 -8.45 -5.01 21.41
CA TYR A 145 -7.58 -5.01 20.22
C TYR A 145 -6.10 -5.11 20.61
N CYS A 146 -5.73 -4.52 21.74
CA CYS A 146 -4.36 -4.47 22.25
C CYS A 146 -3.97 -5.66 23.16
N GLU A 147 -4.96 -6.44 23.63
CA GLU A 147 -4.78 -7.74 24.31
C GLU A 147 -4.46 -8.87 23.32
#